data_AF-A0A1W9T2J3-F1
#
_entry.id   AF-A0A1W9T2J3-F1
#
_cell.length_a   1.000
_cell.length_b   1.000
_cell.length_c   1.000
_cell.angle_alpha   90.00
_cell.angle_beta   90.00
_cell.angle_gamma   90.00
#
_symmetry.space_group_name_H-M   'P 1'
#
loop_
_entity.id
_entity.type
_entity.pdbx_description
1 polymer ?
#
loop_
_entity_poly.entity_id
_entity_poly.type
_entity_poly.pdbx_seq_one_letter_code
_entity_poly.pdbx_strand_id
1 'polypeptide(L)'
;MDQLNAIKPKGKKWKWINKEIFEDTAKSLGLKESRIKHVFEGKTKSMIDSIILSSAERYYKSDTVIKKKMIGIVRSFAEKGQKVVIGLGSTIICRDIKKSLHIRLQAPIGWRVEKLLRKRVKAFLK
;
A
#
# COMPACT_ATOMS: atom_id res chain seq x y z
N MET A 1 29.06 -7.43 8.35
CA MET A 1 27.76 -6.70 8.20
C MET A 1 27.86 -5.25 8.68
N ASP A 2 29.07 -4.79 9.04
CA ASP A 2 29.28 -3.62 9.89
C ASP A 2 29.39 -2.29 9.13
N GLN A 3 29.57 -2.35 7.81
CA GLN A 3 29.74 -1.16 6.97
C GLN A 3 28.44 -0.36 6.77
N LEU A 4 27.26 -0.99 6.89
CA LEU A 4 25.97 -0.30 6.68
C LEU A 4 25.60 0.62 7.86
N ASN A 5 26.12 0.35 9.06
CA ASN A 5 25.82 1.11 10.28
C ASN A 5 26.88 2.17 10.62
N ALA A 6 27.97 2.25 9.85
CA ALA A 6 29.07 3.19 10.08
C ALA A 6 28.63 4.66 9.90
N ILE A 7 27.60 4.90 9.08
CA ILE A 7 27.05 6.23 8.84
C ILE A 7 25.91 6.48 9.83
N LYS A 8 26.20 7.13 10.96
CA LYS A 8 25.15 7.68 11.84
C LYS A 8 24.38 8.75 11.04
N PRO A 9 23.07 8.59 10.77
CA PRO A 9 22.33 9.57 10.00
C PRO A 9 22.15 10.85 10.83
N LYS A 10 22.91 11.90 10.51
CA LYS A 10 22.59 13.28 10.90
C LYS A 10 21.41 13.75 10.01
N GLY A 11 20.18 13.47 10.43
CA GLY A 11 18.99 13.89 9.68
C GLY A 11 17.69 13.21 10.11
N LYS A 12 16.55 13.71 9.61
CA LYS A 12 15.17 13.26 9.94
C LYS A 12 15.05 11.72 9.98
N LYS A 13 14.26 11.22 10.95
CA LYS A 13 13.97 9.78 11.11
C LYS A 13 13.24 9.23 9.88
N TRP A 14 13.78 8.16 9.30
CA TRP A 14 13.10 7.38 8.26
C TRP A 14 11.77 6.84 8.80
N LYS A 15 10.72 6.88 7.97
CA LYS A 15 9.42 6.27 8.27
C LYS A 15 9.03 5.30 7.16
N TRP A 16 8.58 4.10 7.51
CA TRP A 16 7.93 3.21 6.55
C TRP A 16 6.45 3.54 6.44
N ILE A 17 5.85 3.20 5.30
CA ILE A 17 4.43 3.38 5.03
C ILE A 17 3.93 2.13 4.31
N ASN A 18 2.79 1.62 4.78
CA ASN A 18 2.10 0.48 4.18
C ASN A 18 0.58 0.69 4.28
N LYS A 19 -0.06 0.14 5.31
CA LYS A 19 -1.53 0.15 5.43
C LYS A 19 -2.14 1.54 5.59
N GLU A 20 -1.37 2.48 6.11
CA GLU A 20 -1.75 3.90 6.27
C GLU A 20 -2.25 4.52 4.95
N ILE A 21 -1.76 4.05 3.81
CA ILE A 21 -2.18 4.56 2.50
C ILE A 21 -3.66 4.26 2.22
N PHE A 22 -4.17 3.12 2.69
CA PHE A 22 -5.60 2.79 2.53
C PHE A 22 -6.48 3.70 3.39
N GLU A 23 -6.06 3.97 4.62
CA GLU A 23 -6.77 4.85 5.54
C GLU A 23 -6.78 6.30 5.03
N ASP A 24 -5.63 6.81 4.58
CA ASP A 24 -5.52 8.16 4.02
C ASP A 24 -6.36 8.31 2.74
N THR A 25 -6.39 7.26 1.90
CA THR A 25 -7.23 7.24 0.69
C THR A 25 -8.72 7.24 1.05
N ALA A 26 -9.11 6.43 2.04
CA ALA A 26 -10.48 6.33 2.54
C ALA A 26 -10.95 7.67 3.12
N LYS A 27 -10.17 8.27 4.02
CA LYS A 27 -10.43 9.60 4.60
C LYS A 27 -10.56 10.66 3.51
N SER A 28 -9.63 10.69 2.55
CA SER A 28 -9.65 11.72 1.51
C SER A 28 -10.81 11.59 0.52
N LEU A 29 -11.41 10.41 0.37
CA LEU A 29 -12.54 10.18 -0.53
C LEU A 29 -13.89 10.09 0.19
N GLY A 30 -13.90 10.17 1.53
CA GLY A 30 -15.10 9.95 2.34
C GLY A 30 -15.65 8.52 2.21
N LEU A 31 -14.78 7.54 1.97
CA LEU A 31 -15.15 6.14 1.75
C LEU A 31 -14.70 5.26 2.92
N LYS A 32 -15.31 4.08 3.04
CA LYS A 32 -14.82 3.03 3.96
C LYS A 32 -13.54 2.41 3.42
N GLU A 33 -12.59 2.12 4.31
CA GLU A 33 -11.31 1.46 3.95
C GLU A 33 -11.54 0.11 3.23
N SER A 34 -12.60 -0.62 3.58
CA SER A 34 -13.01 -1.87 2.92
C SER A 34 -13.27 -1.69 1.42
N ARG A 35 -13.84 -0.55 1.02
CA ARG A 35 -14.07 -0.22 -0.40
C ARG A 35 -12.76 -0.03 -1.13
N ILE A 36 -11.79 0.64 -0.51
CA ILE A 36 -10.46 0.88 -1.10
C ILE A 36 -9.72 -0.46 -1.25
N LYS A 37 -9.74 -1.31 -0.23
CA LYS A 37 -9.15 -2.65 -0.25
C LYS A 37 -9.76 -3.53 -1.35
N HIS A 38 -11.08 -3.51 -1.51
CA HIS A 38 -11.77 -4.27 -2.55
C HIS A 38 -11.31 -3.88 -3.97
N VAL A 39 -11.17 -2.57 -4.23
CA VAL A 39 -10.65 -2.05 -5.50
C VAL A 39 -9.18 -2.43 -5.72
N PHE A 40 -8.39 -2.47 -4.65
CA PHE A 40 -6.98 -2.87 -4.71
C PHE A 40 -6.78 -4.37 -4.91
N GLU A 41 -7.56 -5.21 -4.24
CA GLU A 41 -7.51 -6.67 -4.33
C GLU A 41 -7.99 -7.21 -5.68
N GLY A 42 -8.50 -6.35 -6.57
CA GLY A 42 -8.95 -6.76 -7.90
C GLY A 42 -10.19 -7.66 -7.85
N LYS A 43 -10.95 -7.63 -6.74
CA LYS A 43 -12.24 -8.32 -6.67
C LYS A 43 -13.16 -7.68 -7.69
N THR A 44 -13.48 -8.43 -8.74
CA THR A 44 -14.37 -7.99 -9.82
C THR A 44 -15.75 -7.69 -9.25
N LYS A 45 -16.22 -6.45 -9.42
CA LYS A 45 -17.61 -6.11 -9.20
C LYS A 45 -18.48 -6.69 -10.31
N SER A 46 -19.64 -7.23 -9.95
CA SER A 46 -20.68 -7.49 -10.93
C SER A 46 -21.26 -6.16 -11.43
N MET A 47 -21.72 -6.12 -12.68
CA MET A 47 -22.36 -4.93 -13.28
C MET A 47 -23.59 -4.48 -12.47
N ILE A 48 -24.26 -5.43 -11.80
CA ILE A 48 -25.38 -5.20 -10.88
C ILE A 48 -24.91 -4.49 -9.60
N ASP A 49 -23.75 -4.87 -9.05
CA ASP A 49 -23.17 -4.22 -7.86
C ASP A 49 -22.81 -2.76 -8.14
N SER A 50 -22.36 -2.43 -9.36
CA SER A 50 -22.12 -1.05 -9.75
C SER A 50 -23.40 -0.22 -9.80
N ILE A 51 -24.51 -0.78 -10.28
CA ILE A 51 -25.81 -0.10 -10.38
C ILE A 51 -26.42 0.13 -8.98
N ILE A 52 -26.39 -0.89 -8.12
CA ILE A 52 -26.89 -0.79 -6.75
C ILE A 52 -26.06 0.25 -5.96
N LEU A 53 -24.73 0.23 -6.09
CA LEU A 53 -23.89 1.21 -5.42
C LEU A 53 -23.99 2.62 -6.04
N SER A 54 -24.27 2.77 -7.34
CA SER A 54 -24.44 4.09 -7.96
C SER A 54 -25.74 4.76 -7.54
N SER A 55 -26.79 3.98 -7.27
CA SER A 55 -28.05 4.50 -6.74
C SER A 55 -27.91 5.02 -5.29
N ALA A 56 -26.87 4.58 -4.56
CA ALA A 56 -26.45 5.18 -3.30
C ALA A 56 -25.46 6.33 -3.57
N GLU A 57 -25.92 7.39 -4.25
CA GLU A 57 -25.14 8.49 -4.84
C GLU A 57 -24.05 9.08 -3.93
N ARG A 58 -24.23 9.05 -2.60
CA ARG A 58 -23.30 9.64 -1.63
C ARG A 58 -21.98 8.86 -1.46
N TYR A 59 -21.93 7.57 -1.84
CA TYR A 59 -20.77 6.69 -1.61
C TYR A 59 -20.13 6.13 -2.88
N TYR A 60 -20.62 6.52 -4.06
CA TYR A 60 -20.09 6.02 -5.31
C TYR A 60 -18.94 6.88 -5.84
N LYS A 61 -17.71 6.39 -5.67
CA LYS A 61 -16.56 6.80 -6.48
C LYS A 61 -16.13 5.64 -7.35
N SER A 62 -15.80 5.95 -8.61
CA SER A 62 -15.33 4.94 -9.55
C SER A 62 -13.99 4.38 -9.11
N ASP A 63 -13.73 3.12 -9.48
CA ASP A 63 -12.49 2.43 -9.15
C ASP A 63 -11.27 3.17 -9.73
N THR A 64 -11.43 3.84 -10.87
CA THR A 64 -10.42 4.72 -11.48
C THR A 64 -10.06 5.91 -10.59
N VAL A 65 -11.05 6.58 -10.00
CA VAL A 65 -10.82 7.71 -9.08
C VAL A 65 -10.09 7.23 -7.83
N ILE A 66 -10.47 6.08 -7.29
CA ILE A 66 -9.82 5.47 -6.13
C ILE A 66 -8.35 5.15 -6.45
N LYS A 67 -8.07 4.48 -7.58
CA LYS A 67 -6.71 4.17 -8.03
C LYS A 67 -5.87 5.42 -8.23
N LYS A 68 -6.40 6.43 -8.93
CA LYS A 68 -5.71 7.72 -9.18
C LYS A 68 -5.36 8.41 -7.86
N LYS A 69 -6.28 8.40 -6.89
CA LYS A 69 -6.03 9.02 -5.59
C LYS A 69 -4.94 8.28 -4.81
N MET A 70 -4.96 6.95 -4.82
CA MET A 70 -3.96 6.13 -4.15
C MET A 70 -2.55 6.35 -4.74
N ILE A 71 -2.44 6.43 -6.09
CA ILE A 71 -1.20 6.80 -6.79
C ILE A 71 -0.69 8.17 -6.31
N GLY A 72 -1.58 9.17 -6.22
CA GLY A 72 -1.23 10.50 -5.74
C GLY A 72 -0.71 10.50 -4.29
N ILE A 73 -1.34 9.73 -3.41
CA ILE A 73 -0.90 9.61 -2.01
C ILE A 73 0.48 8.94 -1.92
N VAL A 74 0.68 7.81 -2.59
CA VAL A 74 1.99 7.13 -2.68
C VAL A 74 3.08 8.08 -3.15
N ARG A 75 2.81 8.81 -4.24
CA ARG A 75 3.76 9.76 -4.82
C ARG A 75 4.08 10.90 -3.86
N SER A 76 3.07 11.49 -3.21
CA SER A 76 3.26 12.55 -2.21
C SER A 76 4.14 12.11 -1.03
N PHE A 77 4.09 10.83 -0.66
CA PHE A 77 4.96 10.29 0.37
C PHE A 77 6.39 10.09 -0.14
N ALA A 78 6.57 9.58 -1.35
CA ALA A 78 7.90 9.38 -1.93
C ALA A 78 8.64 10.70 -2.16
N GLU A 79 7.95 11.74 -2.63
CA GLU A 79 8.51 13.08 -2.89
C GLU A 79 8.97 13.80 -1.61
N LYS A 80 8.37 13.51 -0.44
CA LYS A 80 8.82 14.05 0.86
C LYS A 80 10.22 13.56 1.26
N GLY A 81 10.72 12.48 0.66
CA GLY A 81 12.01 11.89 0.96
C GLY A 81 12.05 11.16 2.31
N GLN A 82 13.09 10.34 2.51
CA GLN A 82 13.33 9.58 3.76
C GLN A 82 12.12 8.70 4.16
N LYS A 83 11.41 8.18 3.16
CA LYS A 83 10.28 7.26 3.32
C LYS A 83 10.59 5.91 2.70
N VAL A 84 10.11 4.85 3.35
CA VAL A 84 10.11 3.50 2.79
C VAL A 84 8.67 3.13 2.45
N VAL A 85 8.37 2.94 1.16
CA VAL A 85 7.03 2.58 0.70
C VAL A 85 7.01 1.10 0.35
N ILE A 86 6.13 0.33 1.00
CA ILE A 86 6.01 -1.11 0.81
C ILE A 86 4.76 -1.42 -0.01
N GLY A 87 4.93 -2.06 -1.17
CA GLY A 87 3.82 -2.56 -2.00
C GLY A 87 3.17 -1.52 -2.92
N LEU A 88 1.89 -1.75 -3.29
CA LEU A 88 1.04 -0.88 -4.12
C LEU A 88 1.60 -0.50 -5.51
N GLY A 89 2.56 -1.25 -6.04
CA GLY A 89 3.23 -0.85 -7.29
C GLY A 89 4.06 0.42 -7.15
N SER A 90 4.52 0.75 -5.93
CA SER A 90 5.37 1.92 -5.66
C SER A 90 6.59 2.00 -6.58
N THR A 91 7.16 0.87 -6.99
CA THR A 91 8.25 0.79 -7.97
C THR A 91 7.89 1.43 -9.31
N ILE A 92 6.65 1.27 -9.77
CA ILE A 92 6.16 1.85 -11.02
C ILE A 92 5.81 3.32 -10.81
N ILE A 93 5.12 3.64 -9.71
CA ILE A 93 4.63 4.99 -9.38
C ILE A 93 5.79 5.99 -9.15
N CYS A 94 6.89 5.51 -8.57
CA CYS A 94 8.01 6.34 -8.14
C CYS A 94 9.27 6.18 -9.02
N ARG A 95 9.12 5.56 -10.20
CA ARG A 95 10.24 5.19 -11.08
C ARG A 95 11.05 6.38 -11.58
N ASP A 96 10.39 7.52 -11.74
CA ASP A 96 10.98 8.76 -12.23
C ASP A 96 11.67 9.61 -11.13
N ILE A 97 11.54 9.20 -9.86
CA ILE A 97 12.17 9.92 -8.74
C ILE A 97 13.66 9.58 -8.71
N LYS A 98 14.51 10.54 -9.09
CA LYS A 98 15.98 10.36 -9.23
C LYS A 98 16.67 9.79 -7.98
N LYS A 99 16.22 10.16 -6.78
CA LYS A 99 16.80 9.72 -5.50
C LYS A 99 15.95 8.62 -4.84
N SER A 100 15.43 7.70 -5.64
CA SER A 100 14.68 6.53 -5.15
C SER A 100 15.54 5.25 -5.25
N LEU A 101 15.23 4.28 -4.39
CA LEU A 101 15.79 2.94 -4.44
C LEU A 101 14.64 1.94 -4.51
N HIS A 102 14.67 1.07 -5.52
CA HIS A 102 13.64 0.05 -5.73
C HIS A 102 14.21 -1.33 -5.42
N ILE A 103 13.56 -2.03 -4.48
CA ILE A 103 14.01 -3.35 -4.02
C ILE A 103 12.88 -4.36 -4.21
N ARG A 104 13.19 -5.46 -4.88
CA ARG A 104 12.32 -6.65 -4.97
C ARG A 104 12.86 -7.72 -4.03
N LEU A 105 12.16 -7.97 -2.94
CA LEU A 105 12.49 -9.06 -2.01
C LEU A 105 11.83 -10.36 -2.48
N GLN A 106 12.63 -11.41 -2.67
CA GLN A 106 12.15 -12.73 -3.09
C GLN A 106 12.65 -13.80 -2.11
N ALA A 107 11.81 -14.81 -1.88
CA ALA A 107 12.14 -15.98 -1.07
C ALA A 107 11.55 -17.25 -1.70
N PRO A 108 12.19 -18.42 -1.52
CA PRO A 108 11.67 -19.71 -1.98
C PRO A 108 10.25 -19.97 -1.45
N ILE A 109 9.44 -20.70 -2.24
CA ILE A 109 8.04 -20.97 -1.88
C ILE A 109 7.90 -21.70 -0.53
N GLY A 110 8.73 -22.74 -0.30
CA GLY A 110 8.72 -23.49 0.96
C GLY A 110 8.93 -22.58 2.17
N TRP A 111 9.93 -21.70 2.10
CA TRP A 111 10.21 -20.73 3.16
C TRP A 111 9.03 -19.78 3.41
N ARG A 112 8.39 -19.28 2.33
CA ARG A 112 7.22 -18.38 2.45
C ARG A 112 6.04 -19.08 3.13
N VAL A 113 5.74 -20.32 2.76
CA VAL A 113 4.66 -21.13 3.35
C VAL A 113 4.93 -21.37 4.83
N GLU A 114 6.12 -21.87 5.16
CA GLU A 114 6.53 -22.18 6.53
C GLU A 114 6.51 -20.94 7.43
N LYS A 115 6.98 -19.78 6.93
CA LYS A 115 6.92 -18.52 7.67
C LYS A 115 5.48 -18.04 7.90
N LEU A 116 4.60 -18.19 6.90
CA LEU A 116 3.20 -17.78 6.99
C LEU A 116 2.42 -18.64 7.99
N LEU A 117 2.61 -19.96 7.96
CA LEU A 117 2.00 -20.90 8.90
C LEU A 117 2.40 -20.57 10.35
N ARG A 118 3.70 -20.42 10.61
CA ARG A 118 4.19 -20.03 11.95
C ARG A 118 3.60 -18.72 12.45
N LYS A 119 3.44 -17.73 11.56
CA LYS A 119 2.86 -16.43 11.92
C LYS A 119 1.37 -16.56 12.28
N ARG A 120 0.60 -17.37 11.55
CA ARG A 120 -0.83 -17.60 11.84
C ARG A 120 -1.04 -18.39 13.14
N VAL A 121 -0.28 -19.46 13.36
CA VAL A 121 -0.37 -20.26 14.60
C VAL A 121 -0.12 -19.39 15.84
N LYS A 122 0.92 -18.54 15.83
CA LYS A 122 1.18 -17.60 16.93
C LYS A 122 0.06 -16.59 17.18
N ALA A 123 -0.74 -16.27 16.16
CA ALA A 123 -1.87 -15.35 16.32
C ALA A 123 -3.13 -16.03 16.88
N PHE A 124 -3.25 -17.36 16.76
CA PHE A 124 -4.34 -18.15 17.36
C PHE A 124 -4.07 -18.54 18.82
N LEU A 125 -2.79 -18.58 19.22
CA LEU A 125 -2.36 -18.91 20.58
C LEU A 125 -2.26 -17.67 21.51
N LYS A 126 -2.72 -16.51 21.04
CA LYS A 126 -2.82 -15.26 21.79
C LYS A 126 -4.27 -14.84 21.84
#